data_AF-A0A8H4T4U7-F1
#
_entry.id   AF-A0A8H4T4U7-F1
#
_cell.length_a   1.000
_cell.length_b   1.000
_cell.length_c   1.000
_cell.angle_alpha   90.00
_cell.angle_beta   90.00
_cell.angle_gamma   90.00
#
_symmetry.space_group_name_H-M   'P 1'
#
loop_
_entity.id
_entity.type
_entity.pdbx_description
1 polymer ?
#
loop_
_entity_poly.entity_id
_entity_poly.type
_entity_poly.pdbx_seq_one_letter_code
_entity_poly.pdbx_strand_id
1 'polypeptide(L)'
;MNSSGTVNPQWYQTRTYAVSRGPRAPLRPPPRAPKVESRPDMFDINQITAGIFEETIRGLGGFLDELKPEEYHQYALKFANAIKNGADPYNAKLSGENDIPLKVLHEMACVLWLARHSAAAHAFSIAMWASASEAGHHVSTLSLARCLMISGGWGKSQRLKRVENRFRQVVAEGKDQNALTAEGENFLQIGQYEAAVKILKPALSLNDSDFEWRDDCKICLGKSYLKLGRSAEARQLFEAVENARISDADAELAQMLRKTNPDEARQRMYSAATGGRQDMFNQLAELELEKEAQATDDESRKNHQLWAMEWLRLAEPSVMF
;
A
#
# COMPACT_ATOMS: atom_id res chain seq x y z
N MET A 1 65.18 -29.35 -3.69
CA MET A 1 64.67 -30.47 -4.51
C MET A 1 64.33 -31.63 -3.59
N ASN A 2 63.10 -32.12 -3.71
CA ASN A 2 62.48 -33.38 -3.28
C ASN A 2 63.22 -34.35 -2.32
N SER A 3 62.47 -34.71 -1.26
CA SER A 3 62.01 -36.07 -0.92
C SER A 3 62.88 -37.06 -0.15
N SER A 4 62.32 -37.41 1.03
CA SER A 4 61.97 -38.78 1.48
C SER A 4 63.03 -39.67 2.13
N GLY A 5 62.63 -40.30 3.26
CA GLY A 5 63.26 -41.54 3.73
C GLY A 5 63.05 -41.85 5.22
N THR A 6 61.91 -42.47 5.52
CA THR A 6 61.48 -43.10 6.80
C THR A 6 62.43 -44.15 7.38
N VAL A 7 62.41 -44.35 8.71
CA VAL A 7 61.92 -45.56 9.46
C VAL A 7 62.35 -45.44 10.95
N ASN A 8 61.44 -45.61 11.92
CA ASN A 8 61.76 -46.30 13.17
C ASN A 8 60.51 -46.83 13.91
N PRO A 9 60.58 -48.01 14.58
CA PRO A 9 59.44 -48.78 15.06
C PRO A 9 59.07 -48.50 16.53
N GLN A 10 57.87 -48.96 16.89
CA GLN A 10 57.24 -48.90 18.21
C GLN A 10 57.86 -49.89 19.23
N TRP A 11 57.21 -49.96 20.41
CA TRP A 11 57.39 -50.81 21.61
C TRP A 11 58.36 -50.17 22.64
N TYR A 12 57.99 -49.83 23.88
CA TYR A 12 56.97 -50.31 24.81
C TYR A 12 56.55 -49.20 25.77
N GLN A 13 55.27 -49.15 26.19
CA GLN A 13 54.96 -48.66 27.54
C GLN A 13 53.80 -49.44 28.15
N THR A 14 54.10 -50.00 29.31
CA THR A 14 53.29 -50.86 30.16
C THR A 14 52.17 -50.10 30.88
N ARG A 15 51.06 -50.81 31.06
CA ARG A 15 49.81 -50.39 31.73
C ARG A 15 50.01 -49.98 33.19
N THR A 16 49.13 -49.10 33.68
CA THR A 16 48.62 -49.14 35.06
C THR A 16 47.16 -48.62 35.13
N TYR A 17 46.30 -49.57 35.51
CA TYR A 17 44.97 -49.55 36.16
C TYR A 17 43.98 -48.36 36.10
N ALA A 18 42.81 -48.72 35.57
CA ALA A 18 41.43 -48.28 35.82
C ALA A 18 41.13 -47.21 36.90
N VAL A 19 40.33 -46.22 36.48
CA VAL A 19 39.16 -45.75 37.25
C VAL A 19 38.00 -45.57 36.27
N SER A 20 36.94 -46.38 36.43
CA SER A 20 35.69 -46.24 35.68
C SER A 20 35.00 -44.93 36.06
N ARG A 21 35.05 -43.92 35.18
CA ARG A 21 34.07 -42.82 35.24
C ARG A 21 32.88 -43.25 34.38
N GLY A 22 31.72 -43.42 35.02
CA GLY A 22 30.45 -43.69 34.34
C GLY A 22 30.12 -42.62 33.29
N PRO A 23 29.07 -42.84 32.48
CA PRO A 23 28.74 -41.96 31.36
C PRO A 23 28.56 -40.52 31.85
N ARG A 24 29.43 -39.62 31.37
CA ARG A 24 29.28 -38.18 31.60
C ARG A 24 28.00 -37.73 30.93
N ALA A 25 27.06 -37.20 31.71
CA ALA A 25 25.93 -36.46 31.18
C ALA A 25 26.44 -35.31 30.29
N PRO A 26 25.85 -35.06 29.11
CA PRO A 26 26.27 -33.97 28.25
C PRO A 26 26.06 -32.63 28.97
N LEU A 27 27.12 -31.84 29.08
CA LEU A 27 27.17 -30.58 29.84
C LEU A 27 26.31 -29.45 29.25
N ARG A 28 25.64 -29.66 28.11
CA ARG A 28 24.57 -28.79 27.60
C ARG A 28 23.55 -29.61 26.82
N PRO A 29 22.24 -29.36 26.98
CA PRO A 29 21.25 -29.87 26.06
C PRO A 29 21.59 -29.34 24.65
N PRO A 30 21.34 -30.14 23.58
CA PRO A 30 21.47 -29.64 22.21
C PRO A 30 20.61 -28.39 22.05
N PRO A 31 21.03 -27.40 21.23
CA PRO A 31 20.22 -26.21 21.00
C PRO A 31 18.82 -26.67 20.58
N ARG A 32 17.81 -26.18 21.30
CA ARG A 32 16.40 -26.45 20.97
C ARG A 32 16.23 -26.06 19.51
N ALA A 33 15.80 -27.01 18.67
CA ALA A 33 15.43 -26.69 17.30
C ALA A 33 14.50 -25.46 17.36
N PRO A 34 14.71 -24.45 16.50
CA PRO A 34 13.87 -23.26 16.53
C PRO A 34 12.42 -23.72 16.55
N LYS A 35 11.67 -23.25 17.56
CA LYS A 35 10.21 -23.44 17.53
C LYS A 35 9.78 -22.91 16.18
N VAL A 36 9.28 -23.81 15.34
CA VAL A 36 8.51 -23.40 14.17
C VAL A 36 7.27 -22.75 14.79
N GLU A 37 7.33 -21.45 15.04
CA GLU A 37 6.11 -20.67 15.18
C GLU A 37 5.32 -20.97 13.92
N SER A 38 4.19 -21.66 14.08
CA SER A 38 3.30 -21.89 12.95
C SER A 38 2.95 -20.51 12.45
N ARG A 39 3.44 -20.15 11.24
CA ARG A 39 2.99 -18.93 10.59
C ARG A 39 1.46 -18.97 10.64
N PRO A 40 0.79 -17.91 11.14
CA PRO A 40 -0.66 -17.86 11.08
C PRO A 40 -1.06 -18.16 9.64
N ASP A 41 -2.11 -18.96 9.47
CA ASP A 41 -2.60 -19.31 8.14
C ASP A 41 -2.90 -18.01 7.41
N MET A 42 -2.11 -17.72 6.38
CA MET A 42 -2.14 -16.44 5.68
C MET A 42 -3.51 -16.21 5.02
N PHE A 43 -4.26 -17.28 4.79
CA PHE A 43 -5.60 -17.29 4.22
C PHE A 43 -6.65 -17.78 5.22
N ASP A 44 -6.59 -17.30 6.46
CA ASP A 44 -7.60 -17.61 7.48
C ASP A 44 -8.92 -16.86 7.21
N ILE A 45 -9.87 -17.58 6.62
CA ILE A 45 -11.20 -17.05 6.29
C ILE A 45 -12.01 -16.62 7.53
N ASN A 46 -11.70 -17.12 8.72
CA ASN A 46 -12.42 -16.72 9.94
C ASN A 46 -12.15 -15.26 10.33
N GLN A 47 -11.06 -14.68 9.80
CA GLN A 47 -10.74 -13.27 9.98
C GLN A 47 -11.45 -12.36 8.97
N ILE A 48 -12.20 -12.93 8.02
CA ILE A 48 -12.94 -12.21 7.00
C ILE A 48 -14.43 -12.42 7.24
N THR A 49 -15.10 -11.46 7.88
CA THR A 49 -16.53 -11.55 8.18
C THR A 49 -17.35 -10.69 7.21
N ALA A 50 -18.65 -10.95 7.11
CA ALA A 50 -19.57 -10.09 6.35
C ALA A 50 -19.53 -8.62 6.84
N GLY A 51 -19.32 -8.41 8.15
CA GLY A 51 -19.19 -7.07 8.73
C GLY A 51 -18.02 -6.26 8.16
N ILE A 52 -16.92 -6.91 7.74
CA ILE A 52 -15.81 -6.22 7.06
C ILE A 52 -16.27 -5.64 5.71
N PHE A 53 -17.02 -6.41 4.94
CA PHE A 53 -17.58 -5.93 3.68
C PHE A 53 -18.58 -4.81 3.92
N GLU A 54 -19.48 -4.95 4.90
CA GLU A 54 -20.48 -3.94 5.24
C GLU A 54 -19.83 -2.60 5.65
N GLU A 55 -18.89 -2.65 6.59
CA GLU A 55 -18.21 -1.45 7.09
C GLU A 55 -17.44 -0.73 5.97
N THR A 56 -16.73 -1.51 5.15
CA THR A 56 -15.92 -0.94 4.06
C THR A 56 -16.77 -0.38 2.93
N ILE A 57 -17.82 -1.08 2.51
CA ILE A 57 -18.74 -0.62 1.44
C ILE A 57 -19.49 0.64 1.90
N ARG A 58 -19.94 0.69 3.16
CA ARG A 58 -20.54 1.88 3.74
C ARG A 58 -19.55 3.05 3.75
N GLY A 59 -18.29 2.81 4.10
CA GLY A 59 -17.22 3.82 4.06
C GLY A 59 -16.93 4.36 2.65
N LEU A 60 -17.20 3.56 1.60
CA LEU A 60 -17.08 3.96 0.20
C LEU A 60 -18.30 4.74 -0.33
N GLY A 61 -19.32 4.99 0.50
CA GLY A 61 -20.51 5.75 0.10
C GLY A 61 -21.40 5.01 -0.92
N GLY A 62 -21.42 3.67 -0.91
CA GLY A 62 -22.26 2.87 -1.83
C GLY A 62 -21.69 2.71 -3.24
N PHE A 63 -20.39 2.93 -3.44
CA PHE A 63 -19.77 2.78 -4.77
C PHE A 63 -19.82 1.34 -5.33
N LEU A 64 -20.16 0.35 -4.50
CA LEU A 64 -20.26 -1.07 -4.83
C LEU A 64 -21.65 -1.62 -4.47
N ASP A 65 -22.70 -1.11 -5.14
CA ASP A 65 -24.10 -1.47 -4.83
C ASP A 65 -24.61 -2.73 -5.57
N GLU A 66 -23.78 -3.41 -6.35
CA GLU A 66 -24.22 -4.56 -7.15
C GLU A 66 -24.54 -5.81 -6.33
N LEU A 67 -23.84 -6.00 -5.20
CA LEU A 67 -24.00 -7.15 -4.31
C LEU A 67 -24.07 -6.70 -2.86
N LYS A 68 -24.83 -7.44 -2.06
CA LYS A 68 -24.89 -7.23 -0.61
C LYS A 68 -23.60 -7.72 0.06
N PRO A 69 -23.22 -7.17 1.23
CA PRO A 69 -22.05 -7.62 1.99
C PRO A 69 -22.02 -9.13 2.24
N GLU A 70 -23.18 -9.75 2.49
CA GLU A 70 -23.30 -11.19 2.69
C GLU A 70 -22.95 -12.00 1.44
N GLU A 71 -23.29 -11.49 0.25
CA GLU A 71 -23.00 -12.13 -1.02
C GLU A 71 -21.50 -12.09 -1.31
N TYR A 72 -20.85 -10.94 -1.07
CA TYR A 72 -19.39 -10.84 -1.14
C TYR A 72 -18.70 -11.81 -0.18
N HIS A 73 -19.19 -11.92 1.06
CA HIS A 73 -18.65 -12.87 2.02
C HIS A 73 -18.82 -14.33 1.58
N GLN A 74 -19.96 -14.69 0.95
CA GLN A 74 -20.17 -16.02 0.38
C GLN A 74 -19.18 -16.33 -0.74
N TYR A 75 -18.87 -15.37 -1.61
CA TYR A 75 -17.84 -15.54 -2.64
C TYR A 75 -16.43 -15.64 -2.04
N ALA A 76 -16.12 -14.88 -0.99
CA ALA A 76 -14.86 -14.99 -0.27
C ALA A 76 -14.69 -16.40 0.36
N LEU A 77 -15.77 -16.97 0.93
CA LEU A 77 -15.80 -18.35 1.42
C LEU A 77 -15.51 -19.36 0.31
N LYS A 78 -16.11 -19.21 -0.88
CA LYS A 78 -15.82 -20.06 -2.04
C LYS A 78 -14.35 -20.00 -2.43
N PHE A 79 -13.78 -18.80 -2.50
CA PHE A 79 -12.36 -18.61 -2.83
C PHE A 79 -11.44 -19.26 -1.79
N ALA A 80 -11.70 -19.05 -0.50
CA ALA A 80 -10.93 -19.67 0.58
C ALA A 80 -11.05 -21.21 0.56
N ASN A 81 -12.25 -21.74 0.32
CA ASN A 81 -12.45 -23.18 0.18
C ASN A 81 -11.69 -23.76 -1.01
N ALA A 82 -11.62 -23.05 -2.14
CA ALA A 82 -10.81 -23.48 -3.28
C ALA A 82 -9.32 -23.59 -2.90
N ILE A 83 -8.77 -22.60 -2.18
CA ILE A 83 -7.38 -22.64 -1.69
C ILE A 83 -7.17 -23.80 -0.71
N LYS A 84 -8.10 -23.99 0.23
CA LYS A 84 -8.06 -25.09 1.20
C LYS A 84 -8.09 -26.47 0.52
N ASN A 85 -8.77 -26.57 -0.62
CA ASN A 85 -8.83 -27.76 -1.46
C ASN A 85 -7.63 -27.91 -2.43
N GLY A 86 -6.61 -27.06 -2.30
CA GLY A 86 -5.34 -27.18 -3.03
C GLY A 86 -5.16 -26.27 -4.23
N ALA A 87 -6.08 -25.31 -4.48
CA ALA A 87 -5.88 -24.30 -5.52
C ALA A 87 -4.69 -23.38 -5.16
N ASP A 88 -3.92 -22.96 -6.16
CA ASP A 88 -2.90 -21.93 -5.98
C ASP A 88 -3.59 -20.57 -5.76
N PRO A 89 -3.41 -19.90 -4.60
CA PRO A 89 -4.08 -18.64 -4.31
C PRO A 89 -3.77 -17.51 -5.30
N TYR A 90 -2.63 -17.55 -6.00
CA TYR A 90 -2.23 -16.50 -6.95
C TYR A 90 -2.60 -16.83 -8.40
N ASN A 91 -3.20 -18.00 -8.64
CA ASN A 91 -3.62 -18.49 -9.94
C ASN A 91 -4.80 -19.47 -9.78
N ALA A 92 -5.78 -19.08 -8.96
CA ALA A 92 -6.89 -19.94 -8.62
C ALA A 92 -7.79 -20.10 -9.85
N LYS A 93 -7.89 -21.33 -10.36
CA LYS A 93 -8.80 -21.68 -11.46
C LYS A 93 -10.17 -22.01 -10.90
N LEU A 94 -10.96 -20.96 -10.73
CA LEU A 94 -12.32 -21.03 -10.22
C LEU A 94 -13.25 -21.53 -11.34
N SER A 95 -13.89 -22.67 -11.12
CA SER A 95 -14.83 -23.27 -12.08
C SER A 95 -15.83 -24.18 -11.35
N GLY A 96 -16.97 -24.45 -12.00
CA GLY A 96 -18.03 -25.29 -11.42
C GLY A 96 -18.63 -24.67 -10.16
N GLU A 97 -18.66 -25.42 -9.06
CA GLU A 97 -19.24 -24.97 -7.78
C GLU A 97 -18.48 -23.80 -7.14
N ASN A 98 -17.21 -23.59 -7.52
CA ASN A 98 -16.38 -22.49 -7.05
C ASN A 98 -16.31 -21.34 -8.06
N ASP A 99 -17.18 -21.29 -9.06
CA ASP A 99 -17.18 -20.19 -10.02
C ASP A 99 -17.46 -18.84 -9.33
N ILE A 100 -16.66 -17.84 -9.69
CA ILE A 100 -16.75 -16.46 -9.20
C ILE A 100 -16.55 -15.54 -10.41
N PRO A 101 -17.52 -14.67 -10.74
CA PRO A 101 -17.34 -13.70 -11.80
C PRO A 101 -16.09 -12.84 -11.58
N LEU A 102 -15.28 -12.62 -12.63
CA LEU A 102 -14.00 -11.90 -12.50
C LEU A 102 -14.15 -10.49 -11.94
N LYS A 103 -15.26 -9.81 -12.27
CA LYS A 103 -15.62 -8.50 -11.71
C LYS A 103 -15.83 -8.58 -10.20
N VAL A 104 -16.62 -9.54 -9.73
CA VAL A 104 -16.87 -9.76 -8.29
C VAL A 104 -15.56 -10.12 -7.57
N LEU A 105 -14.70 -10.94 -8.18
CA LEU A 105 -13.39 -11.27 -7.62
C LEU A 105 -12.49 -10.02 -7.49
N HIS A 106 -12.55 -9.11 -8.46
CA HIS A 106 -11.84 -7.83 -8.41
C HIS A 106 -12.39 -6.89 -7.34
N GLU A 107 -13.72 -6.76 -7.23
CA GLU A 107 -14.38 -5.90 -6.25
C GLU A 107 -14.11 -6.37 -4.83
N MET A 108 -14.22 -7.67 -4.56
CA MET A 108 -13.83 -8.25 -3.27
C MET A 108 -12.39 -7.92 -2.91
N ALA A 109 -11.48 -8.02 -3.87
CA ALA A 109 -10.08 -7.67 -3.64
C ALA A 109 -9.91 -6.18 -3.29
N CYS A 110 -10.62 -5.27 -3.96
CA CYS A 110 -10.64 -3.85 -3.63
C CYS A 110 -11.19 -3.59 -2.22
N VAL A 111 -12.30 -4.23 -1.85
CA VAL A 111 -12.90 -4.10 -0.51
C VAL A 111 -11.94 -4.62 0.57
N LEU A 112 -11.39 -5.82 0.40
CA LEU A 112 -10.48 -6.41 1.37
C LEU A 112 -9.14 -5.67 1.47
N TRP A 113 -8.70 -5.01 0.39
CA TRP A 113 -7.55 -4.11 0.43
C TRP A 113 -7.81 -2.87 1.31
N LEU A 114 -9.02 -2.32 1.21
CA LEU A 114 -9.43 -1.15 1.99
C LEU A 114 -9.72 -1.49 3.46
N ALA A 115 -9.99 -2.76 3.77
CA ALA A 115 -10.06 -3.28 5.14
C ALA A 115 -8.64 -3.36 5.77
N ARG A 116 -8.05 -2.20 6.07
CA ARG A 116 -6.65 -1.98 6.50
C ARG A 116 -6.21 -2.66 7.81
N HIS A 117 -7.09 -3.40 8.47
CA HIS A 117 -6.88 -3.92 9.83
C HIS A 117 -6.59 -5.43 9.89
N SER A 118 -6.66 -6.15 8.76
CA SER A 118 -6.48 -7.61 8.73
C SER A 118 -5.39 -8.04 7.76
N ALA A 119 -4.38 -8.74 8.30
CA ALA A 119 -3.33 -9.37 7.49
C ALA A 119 -3.90 -10.43 6.53
N ALA A 120 -4.95 -11.14 6.96
CA ALA A 120 -5.69 -12.06 6.10
C ALA A 120 -6.40 -11.32 4.96
N ALA A 121 -7.06 -10.18 5.24
CA ALA A 121 -7.74 -9.40 4.21
C ALA A 121 -6.75 -8.90 3.14
N HIS A 122 -5.59 -8.43 3.57
CA HIS A 122 -4.49 -8.05 2.67
C HIS A 122 -3.96 -9.24 1.85
N ALA A 123 -3.82 -10.43 2.44
CA ALA A 123 -3.40 -11.61 1.71
C ALA A 123 -4.45 -12.06 0.68
N PHE A 124 -5.72 -12.08 1.07
CA PHE A 124 -6.84 -12.40 0.18
C PHE A 124 -6.95 -11.40 -0.97
N SER A 125 -6.83 -10.10 -0.73
CA SER A 125 -6.92 -9.10 -1.81
C SER A 125 -5.85 -9.29 -2.88
N ILE A 126 -4.58 -9.49 -2.48
CA ILE A 126 -3.49 -9.77 -3.42
C ILE A 126 -3.76 -11.07 -4.20
N ALA A 127 -4.18 -12.13 -3.52
CA ALA A 127 -4.48 -13.43 -4.14
C ALA A 127 -5.64 -13.36 -5.14
N MET A 128 -6.72 -12.66 -4.78
CA MET A 128 -7.89 -12.47 -5.62
C MET A 128 -7.57 -11.63 -6.85
N TRP A 129 -6.86 -10.49 -6.71
CA TRP A 129 -6.41 -9.74 -7.89
C TRP A 129 -5.44 -10.53 -8.77
N ALA A 130 -4.51 -11.28 -8.18
CA ALA A 130 -3.57 -12.09 -8.94
C ALA A 130 -4.31 -13.17 -9.75
N SER A 131 -5.27 -13.86 -9.12
CA SER A 131 -6.08 -14.88 -9.78
C SER A 131 -6.98 -14.29 -10.87
N ALA A 132 -7.66 -13.17 -10.60
CA ALA A 132 -8.46 -12.45 -11.60
C ALA A 132 -7.59 -11.98 -12.77
N SER A 133 -6.41 -11.45 -12.48
CA SER A 133 -5.42 -11.09 -13.48
C SER A 133 -5.05 -12.32 -14.31
N GLU A 134 -4.62 -13.45 -13.73
CA GLU A 134 -4.30 -14.71 -14.45
C GLU A 134 -5.45 -15.19 -15.36
N ALA A 135 -6.71 -14.96 -14.98
CA ALA A 135 -7.88 -15.26 -15.81
C ALA A 135 -8.16 -14.23 -16.94
N GLY A 136 -7.33 -13.20 -17.07
CA GLY A 136 -7.43 -12.18 -18.13
C GLY A 136 -8.14 -10.90 -17.71
N HIS A 137 -8.47 -10.71 -16.43
CA HIS A 137 -9.12 -9.49 -15.96
C HIS A 137 -8.11 -8.33 -15.89
N HIS A 138 -8.21 -7.44 -16.87
CA HIS A 138 -7.28 -6.33 -17.08
C HIS A 138 -7.21 -5.37 -15.89
N VAL A 139 -8.37 -4.92 -15.38
CA VAL A 139 -8.43 -3.97 -14.26
C VAL A 139 -7.74 -4.51 -13.01
N SER A 140 -7.87 -5.81 -12.72
CA SER A 140 -7.14 -6.44 -11.59
C SER A 140 -5.63 -6.47 -11.78
N THR A 141 -5.15 -6.55 -13.02
CA THR A 141 -3.71 -6.42 -13.32
C THR A 141 -3.21 -5.05 -12.93
N LEU A 142 -3.96 -3.99 -13.27
CA LEU A 142 -3.60 -2.61 -12.96
C LEU A 142 -3.65 -2.33 -11.45
N SER A 143 -4.74 -2.71 -10.78
CA SER A 143 -4.90 -2.47 -9.34
C SER A 143 -3.85 -3.19 -8.51
N LEU A 144 -3.53 -4.45 -8.84
CA LEU A 144 -2.47 -5.18 -8.14
C LEU A 144 -1.09 -4.58 -8.43
N ALA A 145 -0.80 -4.19 -9.66
CA ALA A 145 0.46 -3.54 -9.98
C ALA A 145 0.66 -2.25 -9.17
N ARG A 146 -0.35 -1.37 -9.17
CA ARG A 146 -0.34 -0.13 -8.40
C ARG A 146 -0.19 -0.39 -6.90
N CYS A 147 -0.92 -1.36 -6.35
CA CYS A 147 -0.79 -1.81 -4.96
C CYS A 147 0.65 -2.25 -4.62
N LEU A 148 1.27 -3.06 -5.49
CA LEU A 148 2.65 -3.52 -5.30
C LEU A 148 3.65 -2.37 -5.38
N MET A 149 3.43 -1.36 -6.22
CA MET A 149 4.28 -0.17 -6.29
C MET A 149 4.18 0.63 -4.99
N ILE A 150 2.97 0.97 -4.55
CA ILE A 150 2.71 1.76 -3.33
C ILE A 150 3.25 1.07 -2.08
N SER A 151 3.06 -0.25 -1.96
CA SER A 151 3.57 -1.04 -0.83
C SER A 151 5.07 -1.36 -0.93
N GLY A 152 5.73 -0.97 -2.02
CA GLY A 152 7.11 -1.33 -2.33
C GLY A 152 7.31 -2.83 -2.58
N GLY A 153 6.25 -3.60 -2.84
CA GLY A 153 6.29 -5.03 -3.20
C GLY A 153 6.68 -5.32 -4.66
N TRP A 154 6.68 -4.30 -5.53
CA TRP A 154 6.98 -4.43 -6.96
C TRP A 154 8.36 -5.04 -7.22
N GLY A 155 8.42 -6.08 -8.07
CA GLY A 155 9.64 -6.78 -8.45
C GLY A 155 10.20 -7.74 -7.40
N LYS A 156 9.58 -7.85 -6.21
CA LYS A 156 10.10 -8.64 -5.09
C LYS A 156 9.59 -10.09 -5.06
N SER A 157 8.41 -10.35 -5.62
CA SER A 157 7.76 -11.67 -5.53
C SER A 157 7.80 -12.42 -6.85
N GLN A 158 8.52 -13.56 -6.87
CA GLN A 158 8.55 -14.44 -8.04
C GLN A 158 7.16 -14.97 -8.42
N ARG A 159 6.24 -15.11 -7.46
CA ARG A 159 4.86 -15.56 -7.71
C ARG A 159 4.03 -14.52 -8.46
N LEU A 160 4.33 -13.23 -8.29
CA LEU A 160 3.58 -12.13 -8.90
C LEU A 160 4.20 -11.64 -10.21
N LYS A 161 5.34 -12.21 -10.63
CA LYS A 161 6.08 -11.81 -11.83
C LYS A 161 5.24 -11.82 -13.11
N ARG A 162 4.24 -12.71 -13.20
CA ARG A 162 3.33 -12.77 -14.35
C ARG A 162 2.40 -11.55 -14.42
N VAL A 163 1.87 -11.11 -13.29
CA VAL A 163 1.07 -9.88 -13.20
C VAL A 163 1.93 -8.68 -13.60
N GLU A 164 3.16 -8.59 -13.06
CA GLU A 164 4.07 -7.50 -13.40
C GLU A 164 4.44 -7.49 -14.90
N ASN A 165 4.67 -8.65 -15.50
CA ASN A 165 4.95 -8.76 -16.94
C ASN A 165 3.77 -8.25 -17.78
N ARG A 166 2.54 -8.60 -17.40
CA ARG A 166 1.33 -8.13 -18.10
C ARG A 166 1.13 -6.65 -17.95
N PHE A 167 1.29 -6.11 -16.74
CA PHE A 167 1.26 -4.67 -16.53
C PHE A 167 2.30 -3.95 -17.41
N ARG A 168 3.55 -4.44 -17.44
CA ARG A 168 4.59 -3.87 -18.31
C ARG A 168 4.23 -3.93 -19.79
N GLN A 169 3.55 -5.00 -20.24
CA GLN A 169 3.04 -5.09 -21.60
C GLN A 169 1.99 -4.00 -21.88
N VAL A 170 1.01 -3.82 -20.99
CA VAL A 170 -0.01 -2.77 -21.11
C VAL A 170 0.62 -1.38 -21.17
N VAL A 171 1.58 -1.10 -20.30
CA VAL A 171 2.31 0.18 -20.31
C VAL A 171 3.07 0.37 -21.63
N ALA A 172 3.72 -0.68 -22.14
CA ALA A 172 4.45 -0.62 -23.41
C ALA A 172 3.55 -0.38 -24.62
N GLU A 173 2.28 -0.81 -24.57
CA GLU A 173 1.28 -0.50 -25.61
C GLU A 173 0.93 1.00 -25.64
N GLY A 174 1.06 1.70 -24.51
CA GLY A 174 0.98 3.17 -24.43
C GLY A 174 -0.41 3.76 -24.65
N LYS A 175 -1.47 2.94 -24.54
CA LYS A 175 -2.86 3.33 -24.82
C LYS A 175 -3.74 3.39 -23.59
N ASP A 176 -3.38 2.68 -22.52
CA ASP A 176 -4.18 2.60 -21.31
C ASP A 176 -3.81 3.74 -20.34
N GLN A 177 -4.75 4.66 -20.13
CA GLN A 177 -4.53 5.84 -19.28
C GLN A 177 -4.30 5.49 -17.81
N ASN A 178 -4.96 4.45 -17.30
CA ASN A 178 -4.84 4.01 -15.91
C ASN A 178 -3.48 3.34 -15.69
N ALA A 179 -3.02 2.48 -16.61
CA ALA A 179 -1.71 1.85 -16.55
C ALA A 179 -0.57 2.87 -16.61
N LEU A 180 -0.66 3.84 -17.53
CA LEU A 180 0.31 4.94 -17.63
C LEU A 180 0.32 5.81 -16.36
N THR A 181 -0.84 5.97 -15.73
CA THR A 181 -0.96 6.69 -14.45
C THR A 181 -0.24 5.95 -13.31
N ALA A 182 -0.45 4.64 -13.17
CA ALA A 182 0.25 3.84 -12.16
C ALA A 182 1.77 3.83 -12.37
N GLU A 183 2.25 3.72 -13.61
CA GLU A 183 3.69 3.77 -13.90
C GLU A 183 4.26 5.17 -13.61
N GLY A 184 3.53 6.23 -13.96
CA GLY A 184 3.93 7.60 -13.64
C GLY A 184 3.96 7.89 -12.13
N GLU A 185 3.02 7.35 -11.38
CA GLU A 185 3.03 7.40 -9.91
C GLU A 185 4.25 6.68 -9.34
N ASN A 186 4.61 5.51 -9.88
CA ASN A 186 5.81 4.79 -9.48
C ASN A 186 7.09 5.62 -9.77
N PHE A 187 7.20 6.24 -10.94
CA PHE A 187 8.32 7.15 -11.25
C PHE A 187 8.41 8.31 -10.27
N LEU A 188 7.26 8.92 -9.90
CA LEU A 188 7.20 9.97 -8.90
C LEU A 188 7.72 9.48 -7.54
N GLN A 189 7.29 8.30 -7.09
CA GLN A 189 7.69 7.71 -5.80
C GLN A 189 9.21 7.44 -5.72
N ILE A 190 9.83 6.99 -6.82
CA ILE A 190 11.27 6.74 -6.87
C ILE A 190 12.11 7.98 -7.22
N GLY A 191 11.48 9.15 -7.33
CA GLY A 191 12.17 10.44 -7.57
C GLY A 191 12.54 10.72 -9.03
N GLN A 192 12.01 9.96 -9.99
CA GLN A 192 12.24 10.16 -11.43
C GLN A 192 11.18 11.09 -12.02
N TYR A 193 11.21 12.36 -11.64
CA TYR A 193 10.15 13.32 -11.93
C TYR A 193 9.98 13.62 -13.44
N GLU A 194 11.07 13.71 -14.20
CA GLU A 194 11.00 13.91 -15.65
C GLU A 194 10.39 12.71 -16.37
N ALA A 195 10.68 11.49 -15.91
CA ALA A 195 10.08 10.26 -16.45
C ALA A 195 8.57 10.22 -16.14
N ALA A 196 8.19 10.59 -14.92
CA ALA A 196 6.78 10.73 -14.53
C ALA A 196 6.05 11.73 -15.44
N VAL A 197 6.62 12.92 -15.68
CA VAL A 197 6.03 13.90 -16.61
C VAL A 197 5.86 13.33 -18.02
N LYS A 198 6.89 12.64 -18.52
CA LYS A 198 6.90 12.07 -19.88
C LYS A 198 5.78 11.05 -20.11
N ILE A 199 5.38 10.32 -19.07
CA ILE A 199 4.34 9.28 -19.17
C ILE A 199 2.94 9.81 -18.80
N LEU A 200 2.84 10.65 -17.76
CA LEU A 200 1.56 11.17 -17.26
C LEU A 200 0.94 12.22 -18.20
N LYS A 201 1.77 13.08 -18.82
CA LYS A 201 1.25 14.12 -19.72
C LYS A 201 0.54 13.54 -20.95
N PRO A 202 1.11 12.55 -21.67
CA PRO A 202 0.38 11.86 -22.73
C PRO A 202 -0.85 11.12 -22.22
N ALA A 203 -0.79 10.50 -21.03
CA ALA A 203 -1.94 9.81 -20.44
C ALA A 203 -3.14 10.74 -20.30
N LEU A 204 -2.97 11.99 -19.84
CA LEU A 204 -4.05 12.99 -19.77
C LEU A 204 -4.58 13.48 -21.12
N SER A 205 -3.81 13.31 -22.20
CA SER A 205 -4.22 13.75 -23.54
C SER A 205 -5.01 12.69 -24.33
N LEU A 206 -5.03 11.45 -23.86
CA LEU A 206 -5.85 10.40 -24.43
C LEU A 206 -7.33 10.69 -24.09
N ASN A 207 -8.22 10.49 -25.05
CA ASN A 207 -9.66 10.70 -24.86
C ASN A 207 -10.35 9.35 -24.76
N ASP A 208 -10.18 8.67 -23.63
CA ASP A 208 -10.98 7.52 -23.23
C ASP A 208 -12.03 7.93 -22.18
N SER A 209 -13.23 7.38 -22.28
CA SER A 209 -14.27 7.54 -21.28
C SER A 209 -13.92 6.81 -19.98
N ASP A 210 -13.10 5.77 -20.05
CA ASP A 210 -12.86 4.83 -18.93
C ASP A 210 -11.63 5.22 -18.07
N PHE A 211 -11.28 6.52 -18.07
CA PHE A 211 -10.15 7.04 -17.31
C PHE A 211 -10.48 7.26 -15.83
N GLU A 212 -10.66 6.17 -15.10
CA GLU A 212 -10.95 6.17 -13.66
C GLU A 212 -9.92 6.97 -12.84
N TRP A 213 -8.62 6.84 -13.14
CA TRP A 213 -7.54 7.47 -12.38
C TRP A 213 -7.13 8.84 -12.91
N ARG A 214 -8.04 9.56 -13.59
CA ARG A 214 -7.74 10.87 -14.18
C ARG A 214 -7.25 11.89 -13.15
N ASP A 215 -7.93 11.99 -12.02
CA ASP A 215 -7.57 12.95 -10.99
C ASP A 215 -6.29 12.55 -10.24
N ASP A 216 -6.08 11.26 -9.99
CA ASP A 216 -4.78 10.73 -9.53
C ASP A 216 -3.64 11.10 -10.50
N CYS A 217 -3.89 11.01 -11.81
CA CYS A 217 -2.93 11.38 -12.85
C CYS A 217 -2.59 12.88 -12.80
N LYS A 218 -3.59 13.76 -12.67
CA LYS A 218 -3.40 15.21 -12.49
C LYS A 218 -2.56 15.51 -11.26
N ILE A 219 -2.88 14.89 -10.12
CA ILE A 219 -2.13 15.06 -8.87
C ILE A 219 -0.68 14.60 -9.04
N CYS A 220 -0.46 13.41 -9.58
CA CYS A 220 0.90 12.89 -9.78
C CYS A 220 1.72 13.78 -10.73
N LEU A 221 1.10 14.27 -11.80
CA LEU A 221 1.76 15.18 -12.74
C LEU A 221 2.05 16.54 -12.08
N GLY A 222 1.10 17.09 -11.33
CA GLY A 222 1.27 18.33 -10.58
C GLY A 222 2.40 18.24 -9.56
N LYS A 223 2.45 17.15 -8.78
CA LYS A 223 3.55 16.84 -7.84
C LYS A 223 4.89 16.76 -8.57
N SER A 224 4.93 16.09 -9.71
CA SER A 224 6.15 15.99 -10.53
C SER A 224 6.59 17.38 -11.02
N TYR A 225 5.67 18.23 -11.47
CA TYR A 225 5.98 19.61 -11.84
C TYR A 225 6.50 20.46 -10.68
N LEU A 226 5.93 20.32 -9.48
CA LEU A 226 6.46 21.00 -8.29
C LEU A 226 7.91 20.62 -8.01
N LYS A 227 8.22 19.32 -8.06
CA LYS A 227 9.59 18.83 -7.84
C LYS A 227 10.58 19.32 -8.90
N LEU A 228 10.08 19.68 -10.09
CA LEU A 228 10.84 20.29 -11.18
C LEU A 228 10.82 21.83 -11.17
N GLY A 229 10.24 22.47 -10.16
CA GLY A 229 10.15 23.93 -10.06
C GLY A 229 9.11 24.59 -10.99
N ARG A 230 8.23 23.81 -11.61
CA ARG A 230 7.20 24.27 -12.56
C ARG A 230 5.88 24.58 -11.86
N SER A 231 5.91 25.52 -10.92
CA SER A 231 4.79 25.79 -10.00
C SER A 231 3.50 26.24 -10.69
N ALA A 232 3.58 27.00 -11.78
CA ALA A 232 2.39 27.48 -12.49
C ALA A 232 1.60 26.33 -13.14
N GLU A 233 2.30 25.37 -13.76
CA GLU A 233 1.67 24.20 -14.39
C GLU A 233 1.13 23.22 -13.34
N ALA A 234 1.83 23.07 -12.22
CA ALA A 234 1.34 22.29 -11.09
C ALA A 234 0.03 22.85 -10.54
N ARG A 235 -0.04 24.18 -10.34
CA ARG A 235 -1.23 24.86 -9.83
C ARG A 235 -2.45 24.60 -10.72
N GLN A 236 -2.30 24.75 -12.04
CA GLN A 236 -3.39 24.49 -12.99
C GLN A 236 -3.91 23.06 -12.90
N LEU A 237 -3.03 22.08 -12.69
CA LEU A 237 -3.45 20.68 -12.57
C LEU A 237 -4.22 20.43 -11.28
N PHE A 238 -3.76 20.97 -10.15
CA PHE A 238 -4.47 20.80 -8.88
C PHE A 238 -5.81 21.53 -8.85
N GLU A 239 -5.89 22.73 -9.43
CA GLU A 239 -7.16 23.47 -9.56
C GLU A 239 -8.16 22.77 -10.49
N ALA A 240 -7.70 21.93 -11.40
CA ALA A 240 -8.53 21.13 -12.30
C ALA A 240 -8.90 19.75 -11.74
N VAL A 241 -8.45 19.38 -10.54
CA VAL A 241 -8.87 18.12 -9.88
C VAL A 241 -10.32 18.25 -9.42
N GLU A 242 -11.11 17.23 -9.72
CA GLU A 242 -12.52 17.17 -9.35
C GLU A 242 -12.78 15.96 -8.42
N ASN A 243 -14.03 15.78 -7.98
CA ASN A 243 -14.53 14.58 -7.31
C ASN A 243 -13.78 14.19 -6.00
N ALA A 244 -13.54 12.90 -5.80
CA ALA A 244 -13.03 12.31 -4.56
C ALA A 244 -11.59 12.72 -4.20
N ARG A 245 -10.87 13.40 -5.11
CA ARG A 245 -9.46 13.77 -4.95
C ARG A 245 -9.25 15.26 -4.65
N ILE A 246 -10.32 16.03 -4.47
CA ILE A 246 -10.24 17.47 -4.16
C ILE A 246 -9.43 17.72 -2.89
N SER A 247 -9.60 16.91 -1.84
CA SER A 247 -8.86 17.10 -0.58
C SER A 247 -7.35 16.88 -0.74
N ASP A 248 -6.95 15.93 -1.59
CA ASP A 248 -5.54 15.72 -1.91
C ASP A 248 -4.97 16.90 -2.71
N ALA A 249 -5.71 17.45 -3.67
CA ALA A 249 -5.29 18.60 -4.45
C ALA A 249 -5.21 19.88 -3.62
N ASP A 250 -6.20 20.11 -2.74
CA ASP A 250 -6.24 21.25 -1.82
C ASP A 250 -5.06 21.22 -0.84
N ALA A 251 -4.65 20.05 -0.36
CA ALA A 251 -3.47 19.90 0.49
C ALA A 251 -2.17 20.33 -0.25
N GLU A 252 -2.03 19.95 -1.53
CA GLU A 252 -0.88 20.38 -2.33
C GLU A 252 -0.91 21.88 -2.65
N LEU A 253 -2.08 22.43 -3.00
CA LEU A 253 -2.26 23.87 -3.23
C LEU A 253 -1.95 24.69 -1.97
N ALA A 254 -2.42 24.24 -0.80
CA ALA A 254 -2.12 24.87 0.47
C ALA A 254 -0.61 25.00 0.71
N GLN A 255 0.14 23.93 0.47
CA GLN A 255 1.59 23.91 0.63
C GLN A 255 2.29 24.87 -0.33
N MET A 256 1.84 24.94 -1.58
CA MET A 256 2.36 25.89 -2.57
C MET A 256 2.11 27.34 -2.16
N LEU A 257 0.92 27.63 -1.62
CA LEU A 257 0.45 28.97 -1.34
C LEU A 257 0.95 29.51 0.01
N ARG A 258 1.45 28.66 0.91
CA ARG A 258 1.83 29.04 2.30
C ARG A 258 2.66 30.31 2.41
N LYS A 259 3.59 30.55 1.46
CA LYS A 259 4.47 31.73 1.45
C LYS A 259 3.92 32.92 0.64
N THR A 260 3.15 32.66 -0.40
CA THR A 260 2.73 33.69 -1.37
C THR A 260 1.32 34.21 -1.09
N ASN A 261 0.45 33.38 -0.55
CA ASN A 261 -0.92 33.72 -0.17
C ASN A 261 -1.35 32.88 1.06
N PRO A 262 -0.92 33.27 2.28
CA PRO A 262 -1.14 32.49 3.50
C PRO A 262 -2.62 32.34 3.86
N ASP A 263 -3.48 33.28 3.51
CA ASP A 263 -4.92 33.21 3.79
C ASP A 263 -5.61 32.18 2.89
N GLU A 264 -5.31 32.19 1.59
CA GLU A 264 -5.79 31.15 0.66
C GLU A 264 -5.22 29.77 1.05
N ALA A 265 -3.95 29.70 1.45
CA ALA A 265 -3.35 28.47 1.94
C ALA A 265 -4.12 27.90 3.14
N ARG A 266 -4.48 28.74 4.11
CA ARG A 266 -5.27 28.34 5.28
C ARG A 266 -6.64 27.79 4.87
N GLN A 267 -7.34 28.45 3.95
CA GLN A 267 -8.64 28.00 3.45
C GLN A 267 -8.54 26.62 2.78
N ARG A 268 -7.51 26.42 1.96
CA ARG A 268 -7.23 25.14 1.29
C ARG A 268 -6.88 24.04 2.28
N MET A 269 -6.06 24.31 3.31
CA MET A 269 -5.78 23.34 4.37
C MET A 269 -7.05 22.91 5.10
N TYR A 270 -7.93 23.86 5.42
CA TYR A 270 -9.20 23.54 6.08
C TYR A 270 -10.11 22.69 5.19
N SER A 271 -10.26 23.06 3.92
CA SER A 271 -11.00 22.26 2.92
C SER A 271 -10.46 20.83 2.86
N ALA A 272 -9.14 20.67 2.69
CA ALA A 272 -8.49 19.36 2.67
C ALA A 272 -8.71 18.58 3.97
N ALA A 273 -8.59 19.23 5.14
CA ALA A 273 -8.80 18.61 6.44
C ALA A 273 -10.21 18.03 6.59
N THR A 274 -11.22 18.83 6.26
CA THR A 274 -12.63 18.39 6.30
C THR A 274 -12.95 17.34 5.23
N GLY A 275 -12.20 17.32 4.12
CA GLY A 275 -12.27 16.30 3.08
C GLY A 275 -11.44 15.03 3.36
N GLY A 276 -11.03 14.80 4.60
CA GLY A 276 -10.39 13.54 5.04
C GLY A 276 -8.88 13.57 5.19
N ARG A 277 -8.21 14.69 4.85
CA ARG A 277 -6.77 14.88 5.08
C ARG A 277 -6.51 15.44 6.47
N GLN A 278 -6.77 14.63 7.49
CA GLN A 278 -6.64 15.02 8.91
C GLN A 278 -5.27 15.60 9.26
N ASP A 279 -4.20 15.20 8.55
CA ASP A 279 -2.86 15.77 8.69
C ASP A 279 -2.82 17.29 8.47
N MET A 280 -3.77 17.85 7.72
CA MET A 280 -3.89 19.29 7.50
C MET A 280 -4.34 20.05 8.77
N PHE A 281 -5.07 19.43 9.70
CA PHE A 281 -5.36 20.07 10.99
C PHE A 281 -4.09 20.30 11.81
N ASN A 282 -3.13 19.37 11.77
CA ASN A 282 -1.81 19.59 12.40
C ASN A 282 -1.08 20.78 11.78
N GLN A 283 -1.14 20.94 10.45
CA GLN A 283 -0.51 22.07 9.78
C GLN A 283 -1.20 23.41 10.06
N LEU A 284 -2.53 23.40 10.21
CA LEU A 284 -3.27 24.56 10.68
C LEU A 284 -2.87 24.95 12.11
N ALA A 285 -2.66 23.98 13.00
CA ALA A 285 -2.15 24.23 14.34
C ALA A 285 -0.75 24.86 14.30
N GLU A 286 0.16 24.31 13.49
CA GLU A 286 1.50 24.89 13.30
C GLU A 286 1.46 26.34 12.83
N LEU A 287 0.57 26.66 11.87
CA LEU A 287 0.39 28.03 11.39
C LEU A 287 -0.10 28.98 12.49
N GLU A 288 -1.00 28.54 13.36
CA GLU A 288 -1.47 29.36 14.49
C GLU A 288 -0.36 29.55 15.55
N LEU A 289 0.45 28.52 15.82
CA LEU A 289 1.60 28.64 16.72
C LEU A 289 2.69 29.58 16.16
N GLU A 290 2.91 29.57 14.84
CA GLU A 290 3.80 30.53 14.18
C GLU A 290 3.30 31.97 14.34
N LYS A 291 1.98 32.19 14.25
CA LYS A 291 1.36 33.50 14.48
C LYS A 291 1.40 33.93 15.95
N GLU A 292 1.17 32.98 16.87
CA GLU A 292 1.31 33.20 18.31
C GLU A 292 2.71 33.74 18.65
N ALA A 293 3.75 33.10 18.11
CA ALA A 293 5.15 33.49 18.34
C ALA A 293 5.47 34.89 17.77
N GLN A 294 4.74 35.34 16.76
CA GLN A 294 4.90 36.67 16.13
C GLN A 294 4.00 37.75 16.76
N ALA A 295 3.02 37.36 17.60
CA ALA A 295 2.06 38.28 18.19
C ALA A 295 2.69 39.18 19.27
N THR A 296 2.48 40.49 19.12
CA THR A 296 3.02 41.51 20.03
C THR A 296 2.15 41.75 21.26
N ASP A 297 0.85 41.45 21.19
CA ASP A 297 -0.11 41.61 22.28
C ASP A 297 -0.57 40.26 22.86
N ASP A 298 -0.89 40.27 24.15
CA ASP A 298 -1.25 39.06 24.89
C ASP A 298 -2.61 38.48 24.47
N GLU A 299 -3.53 39.33 23.99
CA GLU A 299 -4.85 38.90 23.52
C GLU A 299 -4.74 38.08 22.23
N SER A 300 -4.02 38.59 21.23
CA SER A 300 -3.77 37.88 19.97
C SER A 300 -2.96 36.61 20.21
N ARG A 301 -1.93 36.65 21.08
CA ARG A 301 -1.16 35.46 21.46
C ARG A 301 -2.08 34.37 22.02
N LYS A 302 -2.93 34.73 22.98
CA LYS A 302 -3.90 33.79 23.58
C LYS A 302 -4.90 33.27 22.57
N ASN A 303 -5.37 34.11 21.65
CA ASN A 303 -6.31 33.70 20.61
C ASN A 303 -5.70 32.68 19.64
N HIS A 304 -4.47 32.93 19.17
CA HIS A 304 -3.74 31.98 18.32
C HIS A 304 -3.46 30.66 19.03
N GLN A 305 -3.08 30.71 20.30
CA GLN A 305 -2.89 29.52 21.12
C GLN A 305 -4.18 28.69 21.24
N LEU A 306 -5.34 29.33 21.44
CA LEU A 306 -6.64 28.64 21.52
C LEU A 306 -7.00 27.95 20.20
N TRP A 307 -6.79 28.63 19.06
CA TRP A 307 -7.03 28.03 17.75
C TRP A 307 -6.07 26.87 17.46
N ALA A 308 -4.79 26.99 17.82
CA ALA A 308 -3.83 25.90 17.68
C ALA A 308 -4.29 24.65 18.44
N MET A 309 -4.75 24.82 19.69
CA MET A 309 -5.26 23.71 20.51
C MET A 309 -6.52 23.08 19.90
N GLU A 310 -7.43 23.90 19.35
CA GLU A 310 -8.62 23.38 18.70
C GLU A 310 -8.29 22.59 17.43
N TRP A 311 -7.33 23.04 16.62
CA TRP A 311 -6.86 22.29 15.46
C TRP A 311 -6.19 20.97 15.85
N LEU A 312 -5.36 20.96 16.90
CA LEU A 312 -4.77 19.71 17.41
C LEU A 312 -5.83 18.74 17.91
N ARG A 313 -6.87 19.25 18.59
CA ARG A 313 -8.02 18.43 19.01
C ARG A 313 -8.74 17.80 17.81
N LEU A 314 -8.94 18.56 16.73
CA LEU A 314 -9.56 18.06 15.50
C LEU A 314 -8.66 17.12 14.68
N ALA A 315 -7.35 17.17 14.89
CA ALA A 315 -6.41 16.23 14.30
C ALA A 315 -6.43 14.85 14.97
N GLU A 316 -7.03 14.72 16.17
CA GLU A 316 -7.12 13.45 16.86
C GLU A 316 -8.12 12.51 16.15
N PRO A 317 -7.73 11.25 15.83
CA PRO A 317 -8.60 10.30 15.12
C PRO A 317 -9.91 9.96 15.86
N SER A 318 -9.96 10.19 17.17
CA SER A 318 -11.13 9.95 18.02
C SER A 318 -12.23 11.00 17.90
N VAL A 319 -11.95 12.15 17.27
CA VAL A 319 -12.93 13.21 17.05
C VAL A 319 -13.52 13.03 15.66
N MET A 320 -14.61 12.27 15.56
CA MET A 320 -15.36 12.10 14.30
C MET A 320 -16.43 13.20 14.13
N PHE A 321 -16.62 13.65 12.90
CA PHE A 321 -17.72 14.50 12.45
C PHE A 321 -18.87 13.65 11.90
#